data_AF-A0A2E7WI74-F1
#
_entry.id   AF-A0A2E7WI74-F1
#
_cell.length_a   1.000
_cell.length_b   1.000
_cell.length_c   1.000
_cell.angle_alpha   90.00
_cell.angle_beta   90.00
_cell.angle_gamma   90.00
#
_symmetry.space_group_name_H-M   'P 1'
#
loop_
_entity.id
_entity.type
_entity.pdbx_description
1 polymer ?
#
loop_
_entity_poly.entity_id
_entity_poly.type
_entity_poly.pdbx_seq_one_letter_code
_entity_poly.pdbx_strand_id
1 'polypeptide(L)'
;SQYDYRVGPNNSEGYLPGLASDRQVATVFRQAITDNIDIINNSWGSETSVTSLTANQVNLYYKNSISAARAAQKNGTLFVFAAGNEHRDQVDIWGGLPYHASELAGSWLTVVAINDTNTEAYYTNRCGVAQAFCVTAPGSSVKAAMANTSNRHITYSGTSMAAPHVSGIAAVLMQKFPSLSASAITARIKRTASVAGLKGKNGETVETHGMQVMRAIFGHGLINQTKASAQIGTLTLATGQNFFDEGSGIDITQQRLRLPLGLPSAVTRQILTDSFIAFDRFDGANFEVLGDEIFPQSPVSEPRRVQRYATPKSQSGNPGHQDYTIGSLTFSQNSDARLSLTQEGLSSTLIGRGFWDEKVGLIGQPDLFDKTSSHQFKLNAQISGQLSFETFFQLTNQTDGSDSGHGATLSMQATPHLKLHATISRWALPLKLITTGSGNVTAPGLSTTVSFGLRHQYRENIEIFANMARYNLADINPTPQSFGLTSAVYRSHTLGVELLAHNGHRLSVGVSDPGSMVAGELTLMAATGRSPDGAMHYAKKRYSGFKTSDYLENMVFFASASLPIERTGRSQLSLDISLQSGFDQQDAPTQLGFKMSYVF
;
A
#
# COMPACT_ATOMS: atom_id res chain seq x y z
N SER A 1 -23.58 -21.28 -14.97
CA SER A 1 -24.39 -22.26 -15.72
C SER A 1 -24.57 -21.77 -17.15
N GLN A 2 -24.67 -22.67 -18.13
CA GLN A 2 -25.01 -22.29 -19.51
C GLN A 2 -26.53 -22.30 -19.68
N TYR A 3 -27.07 -21.24 -20.28
CA TYR A 3 -28.48 -21.11 -20.62
C TYR A 3 -28.62 -21.05 -22.14
N ASP A 4 -29.51 -21.86 -22.69
CA ASP A 4 -29.80 -21.85 -24.13
C ASP A 4 -31.21 -21.31 -24.36
N TYR A 5 -31.30 -20.09 -24.90
CA TYR A 5 -32.56 -19.51 -25.33
C TYR A 5 -32.98 -20.10 -26.68
N ARG A 6 -33.92 -21.04 -26.64
CA ARG A 6 -34.47 -21.60 -27.87
C ARG A 6 -35.31 -20.57 -28.61
N VAL A 7 -34.76 -20.05 -29.71
CA VAL A 7 -35.39 -19.02 -30.56
C VAL A 7 -35.98 -19.59 -31.87
N GLY A 8 -36.22 -20.91 -31.94
CA GLY A 8 -36.89 -21.54 -33.07
C GLY A 8 -37.24 -23.04 -32.90
N PRO A 9 -38.11 -23.58 -33.77
CA PRO A 9 -38.45 -25.01 -33.78
C PRO A 9 -37.27 -25.88 -34.27
N ASN A 10 -37.37 -27.20 -34.07
CA ASN A 10 -36.31 -28.18 -34.38
C ASN A 10 -36.21 -28.42 -35.90
N ASN A 11 -35.66 -27.47 -36.67
CA ASN A 11 -35.34 -27.59 -38.12
C ASN A 11 -35.12 -26.23 -38.83
N SER A 12 -35.10 -25.10 -38.12
CA SER A 12 -34.94 -23.80 -38.76
C SER A 12 -33.46 -23.51 -39.07
N GLU A 13 -32.89 -24.23 -40.04
CA GLU A 13 -31.61 -23.84 -40.64
C GLU A 13 -31.78 -22.45 -41.28
N GLY A 14 -31.03 -21.45 -40.81
CA GLY A 14 -31.02 -20.10 -41.37
C GLY A 14 -32.17 -19.17 -40.97
N TYR A 15 -33.12 -19.59 -40.13
CA TYR A 15 -34.20 -18.73 -39.65
C TYR A 15 -34.38 -18.84 -38.14
N LEU A 16 -34.48 -17.70 -37.44
CA LEU A 16 -34.69 -17.63 -35.99
C LEU A 16 -36.07 -16.97 -35.75
N PRO A 17 -37.18 -17.72 -35.82
CA PRO A 17 -38.54 -17.15 -35.72
C PRO A 17 -38.78 -16.42 -34.39
N GLY A 18 -38.09 -16.83 -33.33
CA GLY A 18 -38.08 -16.16 -32.03
C GLY A 18 -37.28 -14.86 -32.00
N LEU A 19 -36.63 -14.48 -33.10
CA LEU A 19 -35.88 -13.24 -33.31
C LEU A 19 -36.32 -12.50 -34.60
N ALA A 20 -37.49 -12.85 -35.15
CA ALA A 20 -37.96 -12.32 -36.44
C ALA A 20 -38.37 -10.83 -36.43
N SER A 21 -38.46 -10.21 -35.25
CA SER A 21 -38.76 -8.79 -35.08
C SER A 21 -37.97 -8.19 -33.93
N ASP A 22 -37.76 -6.87 -33.98
CA ASP A 22 -37.09 -6.10 -32.93
C ASP A 22 -37.72 -6.30 -31.54
N ARG A 23 -39.04 -6.45 -31.46
CA ARG A 23 -39.72 -6.74 -30.19
C ARG A 23 -39.36 -8.11 -29.62
N GLN A 24 -39.22 -9.11 -30.48
CA GLN A 24 -38.87 -10.47 -30.06
C GLN A 24 -37.40 -10.56 -29.63
N VAL A 25 -36.49 -9.94 -30.38
CA VAL A 25 -35.07 -9.80 -29.97
C VAL A 25 -34.96 -9.09 -28.63
N ALA A 26 -35.64 -7.96 -28.48
CA ALA A 26 -35.69 -7.23 -27.21
C ALA A 26 -36.23 -8.07 -26.04
N THR A 27 -37.16 -8.99 -26.31
CA THR A 27 -37.70 -9.89 -25.28
C THR A 27 -36.62 -10.86 -24.78
N VAL A 28 -35.84 -11.46 -25.69
CA VAL A 28 -34.72 -12.33 -25.32
C VAL A 28 -33.64 -11.56 -24.55
N PHE A 29 -33.28 -10.35 -25.00
CA PHE A 29 -32.29 -9.54 -24.29
C PHE A 29 -32.77 -9.08 -22.90
N ARG A 30 -34.08 -8.86 -22.71
CA ARG A 30 -34.63 -8.59 -21.37
C ARG A 30 -34.68 -9.83 -20.49
N GLN A 31 -34.93 -11.01 -21.08
CA GLN A 31 -34.93 -12.27 -20.34
C GLN A 31 -33.56 -12.55 -19.69
N ALA A 32 -32.48 -12.11 -20.33
CA ALA A 32 -31.14 -12.19 -19.76
C ALA A 32 -31.00 -11.45 -18.41
N ILE A 33 -31.79 -10.40 -18.17
CA ILE A 33 -31.80 -9.68 -16.89
C ILE A 33 -32.46 -10.54 -15.82
N THR A 34 -33.63 -11.10 -16.13
CA THR A 34 -34.39 -11.93 -15.16
C THR A 34 -33.67 -13.23 -14.84
N ASP A 35 -32.90 -13.76 -15.78
CA ASP A 35 -32.13 -15.00 -15.60
C ASP A 35 -30.70 -14.74 -15.09
N ASN A 36 -30.34 -13.48 -14.87
CA ASN A 36 -29.02 -13.04 -14.41
C ASN A 36 -27.86 -13.58 -15.29
N ILE A 37 -27.95 -13.33 -16.59
CA ILE A 37 -26.96 -13.76 -17.57
C ILE A 37 -25.79 -12.78 -17.66
N ASP A 38 -24.58 -13.28 -17.41
CA ASP A 38 -23.35 -12.49 -17.48
C ASP A 38 -22.88 -12.26 -18.93
N ILE A 39 -23.06 -13.24 -19.82
CA ILE A 39 -22.59 -13.19 -21.22
C ILE A 39 -23.65 -13.77 -22.15
N ILE A 40 -23.99 -13.03 -23.20
CA ILE A 40 -24.84 -13.52 -24.29
C ILE A 40 -23.99 -13.67 -25.55
N ASN A 41 -23.80 -14.92 -25.97
CA ASN A 41 -23.19 -15.25 -27.26
C ASN A 41 -24.26 -15.24 -28.37
N ASN A 42 -24.07 -14.38 -29.37
CA ASN A 42 -24.97 -14.22 -30.51
C ASN A 42 -24.25 -14.69 -31.79
N SER A 43 -24.38 -15.98 -32.08
CA SER A 43 -23.85 -16.62 -33.30
C SER A 43 -24.85 -16.54 -34.47
N TRP A 44 -25.55 -15.42 -34.58
CA TRP A 44 -26.58 -15.11 -35.58
C TRP A 44 -26.45 -13.66 -36.03
N GLY A 45 -27.07 -13.30 -37.16
CA GLY A 45 -26.85 -12.00 -37.79
C GLY A 45 -27.88 -11.66 -38.86
N SER A 46 -27.51 -10.74 -39.75
CA SER A 46 -28.34 -10.29 -40.88
C SER A 46 -27.47 -10.05 -42.10
N GLU A 47 -28.02 -10.23 -43.30
CA GLU A 47 -27.33 -9.84 -44.53
C GLU A 47 -27.28 -8.31 -44.74
N THR A 48 -27.76 -7.49 -43.80
CA THR A 48 -27.68 -6.02 -43.89
C THR A 48 -26.37 -5.53 -43.28
N SER A 49 -25.54 -4.82 -44.06
CA SER A 49 -24.33 -4.17 -43.54
C SER A 49 -24.71 -3.06 -42.56
N VAL A 50 -23.93 -2.88 -41.49
CA VAL A 50 -24.13 -1.79 -40.52
C VAL A 50 -24.13 -0.40 -41.16
N THR A 51 -23.37 -0.22 -42.25
CA THR A 51 -23.27 1.05 -42.98
C THR A 51 -24.38 1.27 -44.01
N SER A 52 -25.23 0.27 -44.27
CA SER A 52 -26.36 0.39 -45.21
C SER A 52 -27.56 1.12 -44.61
N LEU A 53 -27.59 1.31 -43.30
CA LEU A 53 -28.66 2.02 -42.59
C LEU A 53 -28.13 3.31 -41.97
N THR A 54 -28.96 4.36 -42.04
CA THR A 54 -28.73 5.61 -41.29
C THR A 54 -29.10 5.42 -39.82
N ALA A 55 -28.54 6.26 -38.94
CA ALA A 55 -28.89 6.24 -37.50
C ALA A 55 -30.41 6.37 -37.25
N ASN A 56 -31.11 7.17 -38.06
CA ASN A 56 -32.57 7.30 -37.99
C ASN A 56 -33.29 5.98 -38.30
N GLN A 57 -32.88 5.28 -39.36
CA GLN A 57 -33.44 3.97 -39.69
C GLN A 57 -33.13 2.95 -38.59
N VAL A 58 -31.92 2.96 -38.04
CA VAL A 58 -31.57 2.06 -36.93
C VAL A 58 -32.44 2.32 -35.71
N ASN A 59 -32.66 3.58 -35.34
CA ASN A 59 -33.57 3.95 -34.25
C ASN A 59 -35.03 3.58 -34.54
N LEU A 60 -35.47 3.58 -35.80
CA LEU A 60 -36.82 3.13 -36.13
C LEU A 60 -36.96 1.62 -36.04
N TYR A 61 -35.96 0.87 -36.54
CA TYR A 61 -36.05 -0.58 -36.70
C TYR A 61 -35.59 -1.37 -35.47
N TYR A 62 -34.66 -0.86 -34.66
CA TYR A 62 -33.99 -1.61 -33.58
C TYR A 62 -34.15 -0.98 -32.18
N LYS A 63 -35.03 0.01 -32.01
CA LYS A 63 -35.18 0.74 -30.73
C LYS A 63 -35.41 -0.16 -29.52
N ASN A 64 -36.21 -1.22 -29.66
CA ASN A 64 -36.52 -2.07 -28.52
C ASN A 64 -35.30 -2.91 -28.15
N SER A 65 -34.59 -3.43 -29.14
CA SER A 65 -33.37 -4.22 -28.94
C SER A 65 -32.24 -3.38 -28.33
N ILE A 66 -32.02 -2.15 -28.82
CA ILE A 66 -31.05 -1.20 -28.23
C ILE A 66 -31.42 -0.92 -26.77
N SER A 67 -32.68 -0.59 -26.51
CA SER A 67 -33.15 -0.33 -25.15
C SER A 67 -32.99 -1.55 -24.22
N ALA A 68 -33.26 -2.75 -24.71
CA ALA A 68 -33.11 -3.99 -23.95
C ALA A 68 -31.64 -4.36 -23.71
N ALA A 69 -30.78 -4.24 -24.73
CA ALA A 69 -29.35 -4.48 -24.61
C ALA A 69 -28.72 -3.52 -23.59
N ARG A 70 -29.07 -2.24 -23.64
CA ARG A 70 -28.62 -1.25 -22.65
C ARG A 70 -29.05 -1.62 -21.23
N ALA A 71 -30.29 -2.09 -21.05
CA ALA A 71 -30.77 -2.52 -19.74
C ALA A 71 -30.03 -3.77 -19.23
N ALA A 72 -29.75 -4.74 -20.11
CA ALA A 72 -28.96 -5.92 -19.78
C ALA A 72 -27.50 -5.57 -19.43
N GLN A 73 -26.85 -4.69 -20.21
CA GLN A 73 -25.51 -4.22 -19.90
C GLN A 73 -25.43 -3.45 -18.58
N LYS A 74 -26.47 -2.68 -18.23
CA LYS A 74 -26.58 -2.05 -16.91
C LYS A 74 -26.68 -3.08 -15.78
N ASN A 75 -27.24 -4.26 -16.07
CA ASN A 75 -27.26 -5.41 -15.16
C ASN A 75 -25.96 -6.24 -15.21
N GLY A 76 -24.92 -5.79 -15.91
CA GLY A 76 -23.63 -6.48 -15.99
C GLY A 76 -23.47 -7.45 -17.16
N THR A 77 -24.44 -7.56 -18.08
CA THR A 77 -24.36 -8.47 -19.22
C THR A 77 -23.38 -7.98 -20.30
N LEU A 78 -22.51 -8.86 -20.77
CA LEU A 78 -21.67 -8.69 -21.96
C LEU A 78 -22.34 -9.31 -23.19
N PHE A 79 -22.41 -8.57 -24.29
CA PHE A 79 -22.84 -9.08 -25.59
C PHE A 79 -21.64 -9.43 -26.46
N VAL A 80 -21.62 -10.65 -27.00
CA VAL A 80 -20.64 -11.09 -27.98
C VAL A 80 -21.36 -11.46 -29.26
N PHE A 81 -21.01 -10.86 -30.39
CA PHE A 81 -21.66 -11.07 -31.68
C PHE A 81 -20.69 -11.55 -32.74
N ALA A 82 -21.16 -12.48 -33.56
CA ALA A 82 -20.52 -12.78 -34.84
C ALA A 82 -20.57 -11.55 -35.77
N ALA A 83 -19.54 -11.35 -36.59
CA ALA A 83 -19.47 -10.23 -37.53
C ALA A 83 -20.31 -10.42 -38.83
N GLY A 84 -20.69 -11.66 -39.14
CA GLY A 84 -21.32 -12.05 -40.42
C GLY A 84 -20.35 -12.74 -41.38
N ASN A 85 -20.88 -13.43 -42.39
CA ASN A 85 -20.13 -14.36 -43.26
C ASN A 85 -20.27 -14.03 -44.75
N GLU A 86 -20.48 -12.75 -45.10
CA GLU A 86 -20.79 -12.30 -46.46
C GLU A 86 -19.58 -11.71 -47.20
N HIS A 87 -18.35 -11.94 -46.70
CA HIS A 87 -17.08 -11.49 -47.30
C HIS A 87 -16.91 -9.96 -47.39
N ARG A 88 -17.64 -9.19 -46.58
CA ARG A 88 -17.72 -7.72 -46.69
C ARG A 88 -16.63 -7.00 -45.91
N ASP A 89 -16.38 -5.75 -46.28
CA ASP A 89 -15.46 -4.87 -45.52
C ASP A 89 -16.09 -4.28 -44.23
N GLN A 90 -17.36 -4.59 -43.97
CA GLN A 90 -18.12 -4.11 -42.83
C GLN A 90 -18.87 -5.26 -42.17
N VAL A 91 -18.97 -5.20 -40.85
CA VAL A 91 -19.81 -6.12 -40.06
C VAL A 91 -21.29 -5.95 -40.40
N ASP A 92 -22.09 -6.97 -40.09
CA ASP A 92 -23.54 -6.84 -40.19
C ASP A 92 -24.13 -5.86 -39.17
N ILE A 93 -25.40 -5.50 -39.38
CA ILE A 93 -26.12 -4.52 -38.55
C ILE A 93 -26.24 -4.95 -37.08
N TRP A 94 -26.33 -6.24 -36.78
CA TRP A 94 -26.46 -6.72 -35.40
C TRP A 94 -25.12 -6.67 -34.69
N GLY A 95 -24.09 -7.29 -35.25
CA GLY A 95 -22.74 -7.23 -34.72
C GLY A 95 -22.19 -5.81 -34.66
N GLY A 96 -22.59 -4.93 -35.58
CA GLY A 96 -22.18 -3.53 -35.66
C GLY A 96 -23.06 -2.53 -34.93
N LEU A 97 -24.12 -2.94 -34.22
CA LEU A 97 -25.10 -2.04 -33.62
C LEU A 97 -24.49 -0.88 -32.78
N PRO A 98 -23.39 -1.08 -32.01
CA PRO A 98 -22.75 0.01 -31.26
C PRO A 98 -22.16 1.14 -32.11
N TYR A 99 -22.02 0.97 -33.44
CA TYR A 99 -21.67 2.06 -34.34
C TYR A 99 -22.75 3.15 -34.38
N HIS A 100 -24.02 2.77 -34.27
CA HIS A 100 -25.17 3.69 -34.25
C HIS A 100 -25.72 3.94 -32.83
N ALA A 101 -25.36 3.09 -31.86
CA ALA A 101 -25.74 3.20 -30.45
C ALA A 101 -24.49 3.06 -29.56
N SER A 102 -23.68 4.12 -29.52
CA SER A 102 -22.34 4.11 -28.90
C SER A 102 -22.35 3.78 -27.40
N GLU A 103 -23.48 3.99 -26.72
CA GLU A 103 -23.65 3.59 -25.33
C GLU A 103 -23.50 2.07 -25.10
N LEU A 104 -23.66 1.25 -26.15
CA LEU A 104 -23.51 -0.19 -26.07
C LEU A 104 -22.05 -0.67 -26.15
N ALA A 105 -21.14 0.15 -26.67
CA ALA A 105 -19.78 -0.27 -27.04
C ALA A 105 -18.90 -0.71 -25.85
N GLY A 106 -19.28 -0.31 -24.62
CA GLY A 106 -18.55 -0.63 -23.39
C GLY A 106 -18.56 -2.13 -23.07
N SER A 107 -19.71 -2.79 -23.22
CA SER A 107 -19.93 -4.20 -22.88
C SER A 107 -20.41 -4.98 -24.12
N TRP A 108 -19.79 -4.72 -25.26
CA TRP A 108 -20.10 -5.36 -26.55
C TRP A 108 -18.81 -5.73 -27.27
N LEU A 109 -18.76 -6.94 -27.84
CA LEU A 109 -17.66 -7.42 -28.66
C LEU A 109 -18.18 -8.02 -29.96
N THR A 110 -17.68 -7.52 -31.09
CA THR A 110 -17.92 -8.10 -32.41
C THR A 110 -16.74 -8.99 -32.80
N VAL A 111 -17.00 -10.15 -33.38
CA VAL A 111 -15.96 -11.17 -33.58
C VAL A 111 -15.84 -11.56 -35.05
N VAL A 112 -14.67 -11.30 -35.61
CA VAL A 112 -14.27 -11.75 -36.96
C VAL A 112 -13.46 -13.04 -36.88
N ALA A 113 -13.40 -13.78 -37.99
CA ALA A 113 -12.80 -15.11 -38.03
C ALA A 113 -11.44 -15.16 -38.75
N ILE A 114 -10.53 -15.95 -38.19
CA ILE A 114 -9.31 -16.42 -38.88
C ILE A 114 -9.33 -17.93 -39.07
N ASN A 115 -8.44 -18.41 -39.94
CA ASN A 115 -8.10 -19.81 -40.07
C ASN A 115 -6.93 -20.21 -39.15
N ASP A 116 -6.51 -21.47 -39.26
CA ASP A 116 -5.39 -22.09 -38.53
C ASP A 116 -4.01 -21.54 -38.90
N THR A 117 -3.91 -20.77 -39.98
CA THR A 117 -2.69 -20.07 -40.42
C THR A 117 -2.71 -18.58 -40.11
N ASN A 118 -3.54 -18.13 -39.14
CA ASN A 118 -3.69 -16.72 -38.76
C ASN A 118 -4.06 -15.79 -39.94
N THR A 119 -4.71 -16.34 -40.96
CA THR A 119 -5.16 -15.58 -42.14
C THR A 119 -6.67 -15.32 -42.02
N GLU A 120 -7.10 -14.14 -42.48
CA GLU A 120 -8.51 -13.76 -42.62
C GLU A 120 -9.29 -14.92 -43.25
N ALA A 121 -10.31 -15.43 -42.54
CA ALA A 121 -11.12 -16.51 -43.06
C ALA A 121 -11.89 -16.01 -44.28
N TYR A 122 -11.90 -16.76 -45.38
CA TYR A 122 -12.37 -16.22 -46.66
C TYR A 122 -13.78 -15.63 -46.59
N TYR A 123 -14.69 -16.21 -45.78
CA TYR A 123 -16.09 -15.79 -45.54
C TYR A 123 -16.29 -14.61 -44.59
N THR A 124 -15.34 -14.28 -43.73
CA THR A 124 -15.60 -13.33 -42.65
C THR A 124 -15.93 -11.95 -43.21
N ASN A 125 -16.92 -11.28 -42.62
CA ASN A 125 -16.95 -9.83 -42.69
C ASN A 125 -15.77 -9.26 -41.89
N ARG A 126 -15.29 -8.09 -42.30
CA ARG A 126 -14.22 -7.34 -41.63
C ARG A 126 -14.79 -6.38 -40.59
N CYS A 127 -13.97 -6.03 -39.59
CA CYS A 127 -14.39 -5.15 -38.50
C CYS A 127 -14.87 -3.77 -38.99
N GLY A 128 -14.23 -3.18 -39.99
CA GLY A 128 -14.62 -1.90 -40.59
C GLY A 128 -14.88 -0.81 -39.55
N VAL A 129 -16.08 -0.22 -39.58
CA VAL A 129 -16.50 0.82 -38.62
C VAL A 129 -16.59 0.33 -37.17
N ALA A 130 -16.67 -0.99 -36.95
CA ALA A 130 -16.71 -1.60 -35.62
C ALA A 130 -15.32 -1.82 -34.98
N GLN A 131 -14.22 -1.40 -35.62
CA GLN A 131 -12.85 -1.67 -35.15
C GLN A 131 -12.59 -1.32 -33.66
N ALA A 132 -13.32 -0.35 -33.08
CA ALA A 132 -13.18 0.05 -31.68
C ALA A 132 -13.69 -1.00 -30.66
N PHE A 133 -14.62 -1.87 -31.08
CA PHE A 133 -15.25 -2.93 -30.26
C PHE A 133 -15.21 -4.31 -30.94
N CYS A 134 -14.37 -4.46 -31.95
CA CYS A 134 -14.19 -5.71 -32.70
C CYS A 134 -12.90 -6.42 -32.32
N VAL A 135 -12.93 -7.75 -32.23
CA VAL A 135 -11.78 -8.64 -31.96
C VAL A 135 -11.80 -9.81 -32.94
N THR A 136 -10.68 -10.53 -33.02
CA THR A 136 -10.52 -11.69 -33.91
C THR A 136 -10.38 -12.97 -33.10
N ALA A 137 -10.97 -14.07 -33.60
CA ALA A 137 -10.83 -15.40 -33.02
C ALA A 137 -10.80 -16.50 -34.09
N PRO A 138 -10.33 -17.72 -33.76
CA PRO A 138 -10.42 -18.86 -34.67
C PRO A 138 -11.87 -19.17 -35.02
N GLY A 139 -12.18 -19.19 -36.33
CA GLY A 139 -13.53 -19.49 -36.82
C GLY A 139 -13.58 -20.54 -37.92
N SER A 140 -12.43 -20.94 -38.49
CA SER A 140 -12.39 -21.96 -39.55
C SER A 140 -12.05 -23.34 -39.00
N SER A 141 -12.74 -24.37 -39.51
CA SER A 141 -12.51 -25.76 -39.14
C SER A 141 -12.57 -26.02 -37.63
N VAL A 142 -13.52 -25.39 -36.95
CA VAL A 142 -13.72 -25.52 -35.51
C VAL A 142 -14.53 -26.77 -35.20
N LYS A 143 -13.98 -27.63 -34.33
CA LYS A 143 -14.62 -28.86 -33.87
C LYS A 143 -15.65 -28.54 -32.79
N ALA A 144 -16.89 -29.00 -32.97
CA ALA A 144 -18.02 -28.80 -32.07
C ALA A 144 -18.75 -30.12 -31.79
N ALA A 145 -19.56 -30.16 -30.74
CA ALA A 145 -20.40 -31.32 -30.44
C ALA A 145 -21.44 -31.54 -31.54
N MET A 146 -21.63 -32.79 -31.96
CA MET A 146 -22.65 -33.14 -32.96
C MET A 146 -24.00 -33.38 -32.28
N ALA A 147 -25.02 -32.63 -32.68
CA ALA A 147 -26.37 -32.77 -32.16
C ALA A 147 -26.91 -34.21 -32.33
N ASN A 148 -27.79 -34.64 -31.42
CA ASN A 148 -28.36 -36.00 -31.38
C ASN A 148 -27.32 -37.13 -31.21
N THR A 149 -26.14 -36.81 -30.67
CA THR A 149 -25.11 -37.80 -30.31
C THR A 149 -24.53 -37.48 -28.94
N SER A 150 -24.01 -38.48 -28.23
CA SER A 150 -23.41 -38.30 -26.90
C SER A 150 -21.89 -38.15 -26.90
N ASN A 151 -21.21 -38.50 -28.01
CA ASN A 151 -19.75 -38.56 -28.07
C ASN A 151 -19.14 -38.19 -29.44
N ARG A 152 -19.95 -37.78 -30.42
CA ARG A 152 -19.45 -37.41 -31.75
C ARG A 152 -19.25 -35.91 -31.86
N HIS A 153 -18.37 -35.54 -32.78
CA HIS A 153 -18.04 -34.17 -33.09
C HIS A 153 -18.23 -33.90 -34.57
N ILE A 154 -18.54 -32.66 -34.90
CA ILE A 154 -18.64 -32.13 -36.26
C ILE A 154 -17.74 -30.90 -36.38
N THR A 155 -17.27 -30.62 -37.58
CA THR A 155 -16.43 -29.45 -37.85
C THR A 155 -17.22 -28.44 -38.67
N TYR A 156 -17.27 -27.20 -38.22
CA TYR A 156 -17.91 -26.09 -38.93
C TYR A 156 -16.97 -24.88 -39.02
N SER A 157 -17.28 -24.00 -39.98
CA SER A 157 -16.57 -22.74 -40.19
C SER A 157 -17.57 -21.58 -40.17
N GLY A 158 -17.23 -20.48 -39.52
CA GLY A 158 -18.05 -19.28 -39.47
C GLY A 158 -17.60 -18.32 -38.37
N THR A 159 -17.97 -17.04 -38.49
CA THR A 159 -17.88 -16.08 -37.37
C THR A 159 -18.74 -16.52 -36.18
N SER A 160 -19.80 -17.30 -36.44
CA SER A 160 -20.59 -18.03 -35.46
C SER A 160 -19.79 -19.04 -34.62
N MET A 161 -18.66 -19.54 -35.11
CA MET A 161 -17.73 -20.42 -34.38
C MET A 161 -16.60 -19.63 -33.72
N ALA A 162 -16.30 -18.43 -34.21
CA ALA A 162 -15.35 -17.50 -33.60
C ALA A 162 -15.93 -16.84 -32.33
N ALA A 163 -17.17 -16.37 -32.37
CA ALA A 163 -17.82 -15.69 -31.24
C ALA A 163 -17.82 -16.49 -29.92
N PRO A 164 -18.09 -17.82 -29.92
CA PRO A 164 -18.02 -18.64 -28.71
C PRO A 164 -16.63 -18.70 -28.06
N HIS A 165 -15.54 -18.59 -28.82
CA HIS A 165 -14.19 -18.52 -28.25
C HIS A 165 -14.01 -17.26 -27.40
N VAL A 166 -14.48 -16.11 -27.89
CA VAL A 166 -14.44 -14.83 -27.16
C VAL A 166 -15.34 -14.89 -25.92
N SER A 167 -16.54 -15.44 -26.06
CA SER A 167 -17.47 -15.66 -24.94
C SER A 167 -16.85 -16.55 -23.86
N GLY A 168 -16.15 -17.63 -24.24
CA GLY A 168 -15.45 -18.51 -23.32
C GLY A 168 -14.31 -17.81 -22.57
N ILE A 169 -13.49 -17.01 -23.26
CA ILE A 169 -12.45 -16.20 -22.61
C ILE A 169 -13.08 -15.21 -21.64
N ALA A 170 -14.13 -14.50 -22.05
CA ALA A 170 -14.83 -13.57 -21.18
C ALA A 170 -15.37 -14.26 -19.91
N ALA A 171 -15.93 -15.47 -20.04
CA ALA A 171 -16.44 -16.24 -18.90
C ALA A 171 -15.32 -16.60 -17.91
N VAL A 172 -14.18 -17.08 -18.41
CA VAL A 172 -13.01 -17.39 -17.57
C VAL A 172 -12.45 -16.14 -16.90
N LEU A 173 -12.44 -14.99 -17.58
CA LEU A 173 -12.00 -13.73 -16.99
C LEU A 173 -12.97 -13.22 -15.93
N MET A 174 -14.29 -13.32 -16.14
CA MET A 174 -15.31 -12.98 -15.14
C MET A 174 -15.21 -13.89 -13.91
N GLN A 175 -14.91 -15.19 -14.10
CA GLN A 175 -14.65 -16.11 -13.00
C GLN A 175 -13.38 -15.73 -12.22
N LYS A 176 -12.30 -15.39 -12.93
CA LYS A 176 -11.02 -15.01 -12.31
C LYS A 176 -11.12 -13.67 -11.57
N PHE A 177 -11.86 -12.71 -12.13
CA PHE A 177 -11.98 -11.35 -11.63
C PHE A 177 -13.46 -10.97 -11.42
N PRO A 178 -14.13 -11.53 -10.40
CA PRO A 178 -15.57 -11.35 -10.20
C PRO A 178 -15.98 -9.91 -9.87
N SER A 179 -15.04 -9.06 -9.47
CA SER A 179 -15.27 -7.63 -9.20
C SER A 179 -15.17 -6.75 -10.44
N LEU A 180 -14.74 -7.27 -11.59
CA LEU A 180 -14.69 -6.48 -12.83
C LEU A 180 -16.09 -6.36 -13.44
N SER A 181 -16.42 -5.17 -13.92
CA SER A 181 -17.59 -4.98 -14.77
C SER A 181 -17.38 -5.68 -16.12
N ALA A 182 -18.48 -6.01 -16.82
CA ALA A 182 -18.42 -6.49 -18.20
C ALA A 182 -17.63 -5.55 -19.13
N SER A 183 -17.66 -4.25 -18.88
CA SER A 183 -16.89 -3.27 -19.64
C SER A 183 -15.39 -3.35 -19.37
N ALA A 184 -14.97 -3.61 -18.12
CA ALA A 184 -13.58 -3.85 -17.78
C ALA A 184 -13.07 -5.17 -18.41
N ILE A 185 -13.89 -6.24 -18.38
CA ILE A 185 -13.57 -7.51 -19.06
C ILE A 185 -13.39 -7.29 -20.57
N THR A 186 -14.30 -6.54 -21.19
CA THR A 186 -14.22 -6.15 -22.60
C THR A 186 -12.95 -5.35 -22.89
N ALA A 187 -12.59 -4.41 -22.01
CA ALA A 187 -11.37 -3.63 -22.12
C ALA A 187 -10.11 -4.50 -22.02
N ARG A 188 -10.06 -5.49 -21.12
CA ARG A 188 -8.95 -6.46 -21.02
C ARG A 188 -8.77 -7.27 -22.30
N ILE A 189 -9.85 -7.83 -22.83
CA ILE A 189 -9.80 -8.63 -24.07
C ILE A 189 -9.28 -7.76 -25.22
N LYS A 190 -9.82 -6.55 -25.40
CA LYS A 190 -9.39 -5.63 -26.46
C LYS A 190 -7.94 -5.16 -26.28
N ARG A 191 -7.53 -4.82 -25.06
CA ARG A 191 -6.18 -4.31 -24.76
C ARG A 191 -5.10 -5.34 -25.05
N THR A 192 -5.38 -6.61 -24.82
CA THR A 192 -4.39 -7.70 -24.89
C THR A 192 -4.43 -8.48 -26.20
N ALA A 193 -5.46 -8.26 -27.02
CA ALA A 193 -5.53 -8.73 -28.39
C ALA A 193 -4.46 -8.06 -29.27
N SER A 194 -4.03 -8.77 -30.32
CA SER A 194 -2.97 -8.29 -31.20
C SER A 194 -3.20 -8.67 -32.65
N VAL A 195 -2.87 -7.74 -33.55
CA VAL A 195 -2.84 -7.98 -35.01
C VAL A 195 -1.50 -8.56 -35.47
N ALA A 196 -0.53 -8.72 -34.57
CA ALA A 196 0.78 -9.27 -34.89
C ALA A 196 0.63 -10.71 -35.41
N GLY A 197 1.26 -11.00 -36.56
CA GLY A 197 1.20 -12.32 -37.20
C GLY A 197 -0.12 -12.63 -37.90
N LEU A 198 -1.07 -11.69 -37.97
CA LEU A 198 -2.28 -11.83 -38.78
C LEU A 198 -2.03 -11.40 -40.22
N LYS A 199 -2.72 -12.06 -41.15
CA LYS A 199 -2.65 -11.77 -42.59
C LYS A 199 -4.05 -11.57 -43.18
N GLY A 200 -4.29 -10.44 -43.82
CA GLY A 200 -5.54 -10.21 -44.57
C GLY A 200 -5.64 -11.14 -45.80
N LYS A 201 -6.84 -11.27 -46.38
CA LYS A 201 -7.10 -12.16 -47.52
C LYS A 201 -6.23 -11.85 -48.76
N ASN A 202 -5.80 -10.60 -48.92
CA ASN A 202 -4.93 -10.16 -50.02
C ASN A 202 -3.45 -10.09 -49.60
N GLY A 203 -3.12 -10.58 -48.41
CA GLY A 203 -1.77 -10.54 -47.86
C GLY A 203 -1.43 -9.28 -47.09
N GLU A 204 -2.44 -8.51 -46.66
CA GLU A 204 -2.25 -7.34 -45.81
C GLU A 204 -1.60 -7.75 -44.46
N THR A 205 -0.54 -7.05 -44.08
CA THR A 205 0.12 -7.20 -42.76
C THR A 205 0.39 -5.82 -42.15
N VAL A 206 0.79 -5.79 -40.88
CA VAL A 206 1.17 -4.53 -40.22
C VAL A 206 2.35 -3.86 -40.94
N GLU A 207 3.32 -4.66 -41.40
CA GLU A 207 4.55 -4.20 -42.05
C GLU A 207 4.28 -3.64 -43.45
N THR A 208 3.32 -4.20 -44.17
CA THR A 208 3.05 -3.87 -45.57
C THR A 208 1.97 -2.81 -45.74
N HIS A 209 0.95 -2.80 -44.88
CA HIS A 209 -0.24 -1.94 -45.01
C HIS A 209 -0.52 -1.07 -43.78
N GLY A 210 0.24 -1.25 -42.70
CA GLY A 210 0.12 -0.46 -41.49
C GLY A 210 -1.00 -0.90 -40.54
N MET A 211 -0.93 -0.38 -39.31
CA MET A 211 -1.85 -0.73 -38.22
C MET A 211 -3.31 -0.38 -38.55
N GLN A 212 -3.56 0.72 -39.26
CA GLN A 212 -4.93 1.16 -39.56
C GLN A 212 -5.69 0.18 -40.47
N VAL A 213 -5.03 -0.34 -41.51
CA VAL A 213 -5.62 -1.35 -42.40
C VAL A 213 -5.89 -2.64 -41.62
N MET A 214 -4.92 -3.08 -40.82
CA MET A 214 -5.09 -4.28 -40.00
C MET A 214 -6.19 -4.14 -38.95
N ARG A 215 -6.40 -2.94 -38.39
CA ARG A 215 -7.51 -2.63 -37.47
C ARG A 215 -8.86 -2.62 -38.17
N ALA A 216 -8.93 -2.16 -39.42
CA ALA A 216 -10.14 -2.27 -40.22
C ALA A 216 -10.49 -3.72 -40.55
N ILE A 217 -9.50 -4.61 -40.73
CA ILE A 217 -9.74 -6.03 -40.99
C ILE A 217 -10.09 -6.78 -39.69
N PHE A 218 -9.23 -6.67 -38.67
CA PHE A 218 -9.18 -7.54 -37.49
C PHE A 218 -9.56 -6.85 -36.17
N GLY A 219 -9.86 -5.55 -36.19
CA GLY A 219 -10.17 -4.79 -34.99
C GLY A 219 -9.00 -4.78 -34.04
N HIS A 220 -9.22 -5.13 -32.78
CA HIS A 220 -8.13 -5.27 -31.80
C HIS A 220 -7.18 -6.44 -32.07
N GLY A 221 -7.53 -7.33 -33.00
CA GLY A 221 -6.73 -8.47 -33.39
C GLY A 221 -7.10 -9.73 -32.63
N LEU A 222 -6.23 -10.73 -32.72
CA LEU A 222 -6.45 -12.05 -32.14
C LEU A 222 -6.45 -11.97 -30.61
N ILE A 223 -7.52 -12.46 -30.00
CA ILE A 223 -7.67 -12.55 -28.54
C ILE A 223 -6.55 -13.40 -27.91
N ASN A 224 -6.13 -13.03 -26.68
CA ASN A 224 -5.08 -13.74 -25.95
C ASN A 224 -5.50 -13.92 -24.48
N GLN A 225 -5.94 -15.14 -24.14
CA GLN A 225 -6.41 -15.47 -22.79
C GLN A 225 -5.31 -15.26 -21.73
N THR A 226 -4.09 -15.74 -22.00
CA THR A 226 -2.97 -15.65 -21.06
C THR A 226 -2.68 -14.20 -20.69
N LYS A 227 -2.55 -13.32 -21.69
CA LYS A 227 -2.32 -11.88 -21.48
C LYS A 227 -3.52 -11.20 -20.82
N ALA A 228 -4.76 -11.51 -21.25
CA ALA A 228 -5.96 -10.91 -20.67
C ALA A 228 -6.12 -11.26 -19.17
N SER A 229 -5.67 -12.45 -18.77
CA SER A 229 -5.73 -12.93 -17.39
C SER A 229 -4.54 -12.48 -16.52
N ALA A 230 -3.53 -11.86 -17.11
CA ALA A 230 -2.35 -11.37 -16.41
C ALA A 230 -2.51 -9.90 -16.00
N GLN A 231 -1.58 -9.42 -15.19
CA GLN A 231 -1.42 -8.00 -14.91
C GLN A 231 -1.13 -7.24 -16.22
N ILE A 232 -1.85 -6.13 -16.45
CA ILE A 232 -1.72 -5.26 -17.62
C ILE A 232 -1.02 -3.94 -17.24
N GLY A 233 -1.47 -3.29 -16.17
CA GLY A 233 -0.91 -2.05 -15.64
C GLY A 233 0.07 -2.31 -14.49
N THR A 234 0.16 -1.37 -13.55
CA THR A 234 0.94 -1.53 -12.31
C THR A 234 0.06 -2.02 -11.18
N LEU A 235 0.62 -2.79 -10.24
CA LEU A 235 -0.09 -3.23 -9.04
C LEU A 235 -0.11 -2.11 -8.01
N THR A 236 -1.29 -1.85 -7.47
CA THR A 236 -1.56 -0.78 -6.52
C THR A 236 -2.23 -1.35 -5.27
N LEU A 237 -1.72 -1.01 -4.08
CA LEU A 237 -2.43 -1.25 -2.83
C LEU A 237 -3.44 -0.15 -2.57
N ALA A 238 -4.68 -0.53 -2.30
CA ALA A 238 -5.75 0.42 -2.03
C ALA A 238 -5.62 1.02 -0.62
N THR A 239 -5.80 2.34 -0.53
CA THR A 239 -5.72 3.12 0.72
C THR A 239 -6.93 4.02 0.95
N GLY A 240 -7.82 4.12 -0.03
CA GLY A 240 -9.04 4.93 0.01
C GLY A 240 -10.32 4.10 0.15
N GLN A 241 -11.47 4.78 0.17
CA GLN A 241 -12.79 4.14 0.18
C GLN A 241 -13.22 3.67 -1.21
N ASN A 242 -12.77 4.33 -2.27
CA ASN A 242 -12.96 3.90 -3.65
C ASN A 242 -11.61 3.84 -4.38
N PHE A 243 -11.37 2.76 -5.12
CA PHE A 243 -10.11 2.51 -5.85
C PHE A 243 -9.86 3.47 -7.03
N PHE A 244 -10.91 4.04 -7.59
CA PHE A 244 -10.80 4.91 -8.77
C PHE A 244 -10.62 6.38 -8.43
N ASP A 245 -10.72 6.75 -7.15
CA ASP A 245 -10.49 8.12 -6.68
C ASP A 245 -9.01 8.49 -6.83
N GLU A 246 -8.72 9.77 -7.09
CA GLU A 246 -7.34 10.26 -7.15
C GLU A 246 -6.64 10.10 -5.78
N GLY A 247 -5.41 9.57 -5.79
CA GLY A 247 -4.63 9.36 -4.58
C GLY A 247 -5.06 8.16 -3.71
N SER A 248 -6.00 7.34 -4.16
CA SER A 248 -6.58 6.22 -3.40
C SER A 248 -5.75 4.92 -3.35
N GLY A 249 -4.48 4.98 -3.73
CA GLY A 249 -3.62 3.81 -3.65
C GLY A 249 -2.13 4.08 -3.84
N ILE A 250 -1.34 3.05 -3.58
CA ILE A 250 0.13 3.07 -3.63
C ILE A 250 0.61 2.10 -4.69
N ASP A 251 1.37 2.60 -5.67
CA ASP A 251 2.02 1.75 -6.66
C ASP A 251 3.18 0.97 -6.01
N ILE A 252 2.96 -0.33 -5.79
CA ILE A 252 3.95 -1.22 -5.17
C ILE A 252 5.04 -1.67 -6.15
N THR A 253 4.88 -1.38 -7.44
CA THR A 253 5.95 -1.62 -8.44
C THR A 253 7.03 -0.53 -8.38
N GLN A 254 6.69 0.64 -7.83
CA GLN A 254 7.60 1.78 -7.71
C GLN A 254 8.20 1.93 -6.32
N GLN A 255 7.43 1.61 -5.27
CA GLN A 255 7.88 1.77 -3.90
C GLN A 255 7.37 0.65 -2.99
N ARG A 256 8.24 0.19 -2.08
CA ARG A 256 7.85 -0.71 -1.00
C ARG A 256 7.40 0.10 0.23
N LEU A 257 6.38 -0.40 0.91
CA LEU A 257 5.85 0.16 2.14
C LEU A 257 6.75 -0.18 3.31
N ARG A 258 6.68 0.62 4.37
CA ARG A 258 7.53 0.45 5.55
C ARG A 258 6.79 -0.29 6.65
N LEU A 259 7.50 -1.18 7.33
CA LEU A 259 7.03 -1.78 8.57
C LEU A 259 7.38 -0.87 9.76
N PRO A 260 6.56 -0.87 10.83
CA PRO A 260 6.91 -0.22 12.09
C PRO A 260 8.27 -0.72 12.61
N LEU A 261 9.06 0.20 13.13
CA LEU A 261 10.36 -0.15 13.72
C LEU A 261 10.19 -0.88 15.06
N GLY A 262 11.14 -1.74 15.39
CA GLY A 262 11.16 -2.50 16.65
C GLY A 262 10.25 -3.73 16.67
N LEU A 263 9.75 -4.19 15.52
CA LEU A 263 9.03 -5.46 15.43
C LEU A 263 10.00 -6.67 15.52
N PRO A 264 9.64 -7.74 16.25
CA PRO A 264 10.42 -8.98 16.26
C PRO A 264 10.44 -9.69 14.90
N SER A 265 11.52 -10.40 14.57
CA SER A 265 11.66 -11.17 13.30
C SER A 265 10.55 -12.17 13.07
N ALA A 266 10.00 -12.79 14.12
CA ALA A 266 8.89 -13.73 13.99
C ALA A 266 7.66 -13.03 13.40
N VAL A 267 7.32 -11.84 13.89
CA VAL A 267 6.21 -11.03 13.40
C VAL A 267 6.51 -10.47 12.00
N THR A 268 7.73 -9.97 11.78
CA THR A 268 8.16 -9.51 10.45
C THR A 268 8.04 -10.61 9.41
N ARG A 269 8.51 -11.83 9.70
CA ARG A 269 8.40 -12.99 8.80
C ARG A 269 6.95 -13.39 8.55
N GLN A 270 6.08 -13.34 9.56
CA GLN A 270 4.64 -13.56 9.37
C GLN A 270 4.07 -12.54 8.37
N ILE A 271 4.36 -11.25 8.54
CA ILE A 271 3.89 -10.21 7.63
C ILE A 271 4.41 -10.43 6.19
N LEU A 272 5.69 -10.77 6.04
CA LEU A 272 6.33 -10.97 4.73
C LEU A 272 5.82 -12.22 3.99
N THR A 273 5.40 -13.25 4.72
CA THR A 273 4.88 -14.51 4.16
C THR A 273 3.36 -14.50 3.96
N ASP A 274 2.68 -13.53 4.56
CA ASP A 274 1.24 -13.36 4.42
C ASP A 274 0.86 -12.86 3.02
N SER A 275 -0.31 -13.29 2.55
CA SER A 275 -0.87 -12.91 1.25
C SER A 275 -1.75 -11.66 1.34
N PHE A 276 -1.62 -10.76 0.37
CA PHE A 276 -2.36 -9.51 0.27
C PHE A 276 -2.99 -9.36 -1.10
N ILE A 277 -4.01 -8.50 -1.21
CA ILE A 277 -4.63 -8.17 -2.49
C ILE A 277 -4.12 -6.81 -2.95
N ALA A 278 -3.48 -6.81 -4.12
CA ALA A 278 -3.18 -5.61 -4.90
C ALA A 278 -4.10 -5.55 -6.12
N PHE A 279 -4.29 -4.35 -6.66
CA PHE A 279 -5.19 -4.10 -7.77
C PHE A 279 -4.43 -3.53 -8.97
N ASP A 280 -4.71 -4.05 -10.16
CA ASP A 280 -4.14 -3.56 -11.41
C ASP A 280 -4.71 -2.17 -11.74
N ARG A 281 -3.85 -1.17 -11.88
CA ARG A 281 -4.27 0.22 -12.13
C ARG A 281 -5.00 0.40 -13.45
N PHE A 282 -4.88 -0.55 -14.39
CA PHE A 282 -5.58 -0.53 -15.67
C PHE A 282 -7.11 -0.58 -15.50
N ASP A 283 -7.63 -1.45 -14.64
CA ASP A 283 -9.06 -1.71 -14.52
C ASP A 283 -9.53 -2.20 -13.14
N GLY A 284 -8.63 -2.24 -12.16
CA GLY A 284 -8.89 -2.69 -10.80
C GLY A 284 -9.02 -4.20 -10.66
N ALA A 285 -8.49 -5.02 -11.56
CA ALA A 285 -8.43 -6.46 -11.35
C ALA A 285 -7.58 -6.79 -10.12
N ASN A 286 -8.05 -7.69 -9.27
CA ASN A 286 -7.36 -8.08 -8.05
C ASN A 286 -6.32 -9.18 -8.32
N PHE A 287 -5.15 -9.03 -7.72
CA PHE A 287 -4.04 -9.98 -7.75
C PHE A 287 -3.58 -10.25 -6.32
N GLU A 288 -3.28 -11.51 -6.06
CA GLU A 288 -2.66 -11.95 -4.82
C GLU A 288 -1.15 -11.68 -4.90
N VAL A 289 -0.62 -10.99 -3.91
CA VAL A 289 0.81 -10.67 -3.77
C VAL A 289 1.27 -11.01 -2.36
N LEU A 290 2.53 -11.39 -2.21
CA LEU A 290 3.09 -11.66 -0.90
C LEU A 290 3.51 -10.38 -0.18
N GLY A 291 3.56 -10.43 1.15
CA GLY A 291 4.02 -9.32 1.96
C GLY A 291 5.44 -8.88 1.65
N ASP A 292 6.30 -9.76 1.16
CA ASP A 292 7.65 -9.43 0.74
C ASP A 292 7.76 -8.74 -0.62
N GLU A 293 6.67 -8.66 -1.38
CA GLU A 293 6.54 -7.78 -2.54
C GLU A 293 6.16 -6.37 -2.12
N ILE A 294 5.38 -6.25 -1.03
CA ILE A 294 4.86 -4.99 -0.49
C ILE A 294 5.86 -4.30 0.42
N PHE A 295 6.46 -5.06 1.34
CA PHE A 295 7.35 -4.58 2.39
C PHE A 295 8.78 -5.01 2.06
N PRO A 296 9.82 -4.23 2.41
CA PRO A 296 11.20 -4.67 2.27
C PRO A 296 11.46 -5.86 3.20
N GLN A 297 12.23 -6.85 2.73
CA GLN A 297 12.59 -8.01 3.56
C GLN A 297 13.42 -7.65 4.80
N SER A 298 14.04 -6.46 4.80
CA SER A 298 14.75 -5.92 5.94
C SER A 298 14.13 -4.59 6.40
N PRO A 299 13.83 -4.41 7.71
CA PRO A 299 13.37 -3.14 8.27
C PRO A 299 14.42 -2.01 8.20
N VAL A 300 15.59 -2.28 7.61
CA VAL A 300 16.79 -1.43 7.56
C VAL A 300 16.69 -0.25 6.57
N SER A 301 15.58 -0.07 5.84
CA SER A 301 15.45 1.05 4.90
C SER A 301 15.47 2.43 5.56
N GLU A 302 15.17 2.55 6.86
CA GLU A 302 15.53 3.76 7.62
C GLU A 302 16.74 3.49 8.52
N PRO A 303 17.74 4.39 8.51
CA PRO A 303 18.80 4.32 9.50
C PRO A 303 18.18 4.50 10.88
N ARG A 304 18.27 3.45 11.71
CA ARG A 304 18.07 3.54 13.17
C ARG A 304 18.68 4.83 13.72
N ARG A 305 18.09 5.39 14.77
CA ARG A 305 18.69 6.54 15.44
C ARG A 305 20.07 6.13 15.97
N VAL A 306 21.12 6.79 15.50
CA VAL A 306 22.47 6.60 16.04
C VAL A 306 22.55 7.22 17.43
N GLN A 307 22.86 6.40 18.43
CA GLN A 307 23.12 6.84 19.80
C GLN A 307 24.38 7.72 19.84
N ARG A 308 24.24 8.94 20.35
CA ARG A 308 25.30 9.95 20.42
C ARG A 308 25.08 10.90 21.58
N TYR A 309 26.11 11.58 22.06
CA TYR A 309 25.95 12.61 23.09
C TYR A 309 24.92 13.69 22.67
N ALA A 310 24.06 14.05 23.61
CA ALA A 310 23.15 15.17 23.46
C ALA A 310 23.93 16.49 23.46
N THR A 311 23.33 17.57 22.97
CA THR A 311 23.99 18.89 22.96
C THR A 311 24.27 19.34 24.41
N PRO A 312 25.47 19.88 24.70
CA PRO A 312 25.78 20.46 26.01
C PRO A 312 24.77 21.54 26.39
N LYS A 313 24.48 21.71 27.69
CA LYS A 313 23.66 22.82 28.18
C LYS A 313 24.37 24.16 27.90
N SER A 314 23.72 25.08 27.20
CA SER A 314 24.16 26.48 27.13
C SER A 314 23.69 27.24 28.38
N GLN A 315 24.57 28.04 28.98
CA GLN A 315 24.23 29.03 30.01
C GLN A 315 24.34 30.44 29.41
N SER A 316 23.55 30.83 28.40
CA SER A 316 23.58 32.22 27.89
C SER A 316 22.40 32.62 27.00
N GLY A 317 21.65 33.66 27.41
CA GLY A 317 20.45 34.22 26.75
C GLY A 317 20.65 34.86 25.37
N ASN A 318 20.20 34.21 24.29
CA ASN A 318 19.83 34.84 22.99
C ASN A 318 19.09 33.86 22.02
N PRO A 319 18.21 34.30 21.10
CA PRO A 319 17.05 33.51 20.62
C PRO A 319 17.30 32.39 19.59
N GLY A 320 18.55 32.02 19.29
CA GLY A 320 18.85 31.06 18.22
C GLY A 320 19.15 29.66 18.76
N HIS A 321 18.14 28.79 18.86
CA HIS A 321 18.30 27.35 19.12
C HIS A 321 19.17 26.98 20.35
N GLN A 322 18.74 27.31 21.56
CA GLN A 322 19.47 26.89 22.78
C GLN A 322 18.54 26.61 23.97
N ASP A 323 19.01 25.74 24.87
CA ASP A 323 18.35 25.35 26.12
C ASP A 323 18.31 26.54 27.10
N TYR A 324 17.14 27.15 27.30
CA TYR A 324 16.99 28.26 28.23
C TYR A 324 16.32 27.82 29.52
N THR A 325 16.98 28.01 30.66
CA THR A 325 16.23 28.25 31.90
C THR A 325 15.66 29.67 31.80
N ILE A 326 14.41 29.81 31.37
CA ILE A 326 13.75 31.11 31.14
C ILE A 326 13.48 31.83 32.48
N GLY A 327 13.45 31.09 33.58
CA GLY A 327 13.42 31.62 34.95
C GLY A 327 13.43 30.51 35.99
N SER A 328 13.92 30.82 37.18
CA SER A 328 13.77 29.96 38.35
C SER A 328 13.21 30.73 39.55
N LEU A 329 12.16 30.22 40.17
CA LEU A 329 11.58 30.77 41.39
C LEU A 329 11.93 29.84 42.56
N THR A 330 12.53 30.41 43.60
CA THR A 330 12.81 29.70 44.86
C THR A 330 11.76 30.12 45.87
N PHE A 331 11.03 29.17 46.45
CA PHE A 331 9.82 29.48 47.22
C PHE A 331 10.08 29.85 48.70
N SER A 332 11.32 29.78 49.20
CA SER A 332 11.71 30.29 50.54
C SER A 332 13.23 30.25 50.74
N GLN A 333 13.79 31.06 51.67
CA GLN A 333 15.23 31.04 52.01
C GLN A 333 15.69 29.72 52.67
N ASN A 334 14.76 28.91 53.18
CA ASN A 334 15.04 27.67 53.93
C ASN A 334 14.36 26.41 53.32
N SER A 335 13.87 26.47 52.08
CA SER A 335 13.34 25.29 51.39
C SER A 335 13.95 25.16 50.00
N ASP A 336 14.60 24.03 49.75
CA ASP A 336 15.28 23.65 48.49
C ASP A 336 14.33 23.38 47.30
N ALA A 337 13.09 23.87 47.37
CA ALA A 337 12.13 23.76 46.29
C ALA A 337 12.39 24.84 45.24
N ARG A 338 12.70 24.41 44.01
CA ARG A 338 12.97 25.28 42.86
C ARG A 338 12.00 24.96 41.72
N LEU A 339 11.25 25.97 41.29
CA LEU A 339 10.56 25.93 39.99
C LEU A 339 11.53 26.43 38.93
N SER A 340 11.75 25.69 37.86
CA SER A 340 12.55 26.10 36.71
C SER A 340 11.79 25.87 35.41
N LEU A 341 11.75 26.89 34.55
CA LEU A 341 11.20 26.78 33.20
C LEU A 341 12.34 26.52 32.21
N THR A 342 12.34 25.38 31.52
CA THR A 342 13.34 25.03 30.51
C THR A 342 12.72 24.90 29.11
N GLN A 343 13.20 25.64 28.11
CA GLN A 343 12.84 25.39 26.71
C GLN A 343 13.83 24.36 26.13
N GLU A 344 13.35 23.22 25.60
CA GLU A 344 14.21 22.14 25.11
C GLU A 344 13.72 21.58 23.76
N GLY A 345 14.50 21.78 22.70
CA GLY A 345 14.26 21.07 21.44
C GLY A 345 14.80 19.64 21.54
N LEU A 346 14.03 18.67 22.05
CA LEU A 346 14.52 17.29 22.16
C LEU A 346 13.55 16.26 21.57
N SER A 347 14.16 15.24 20.96
CA SER A 347 13.56 13.94 20.69
C SER A 347 13.48 13.05 21.94
N SER A 348 13.72 13.57 23.14
CA SER A 348 14.05 12.77 24.35
C SER A 348 13.59 13.38 25.68
N THR A 349 12.67 14.36 25.66
CA THR A 349 12.35 15.24 26.80
C THR A 349 11.87 14.54 28.08
N LEU A 350 11.58 13.24 28.04
CA LEU A 350 11.01 12.48 29.16
C LEU A 350 11.99 11.56 29.88
N ILE A 351 13.20 11.39 29.33
CA ILE A 351 14.29 10.70 30.02
C ILE A 351 15.08 11.78 30.75
N GLY A 352 15.11 11.73 32.08
CA GLY A 352 15.61 12.79 32.95
C GLY A 352 16.98 13.34 32.56
N ARG A 353 17.00 14.43 31.80
CA ARG A 353 18.24 15.10 31.37
C ARG A 353 19.03 15.65 32.55
N GLY A 354 18.38 15.98 33.66
CA GLY A 354 19.06 16.37 34.90
C GLY A 354 19.97 15.27 35.45
N PHE A 355 19.56 14.00 35.33
CA PHE A 355 20.32 12.84 35.80
C PHE A 355 21.34 12.34 34.77
N TRP A 356 20.92 12.25 33.51
CA TRP A 356 21.75 11.68 32.44
C TRP A 356 22.73 12.67 31.81
N ASP A 357 22.49 13.97 31.96
CA ASP A 357 23.26 15.02 31.31
C ASP A 357 23.36 14.77 29.79
N GLU A 358 24.54 14.95 29.18
CA GLU A 358 24.74 14.68 27.76
C GLU A 358 24.58 13.20 27.37
N LYS A 359 24.63 12.26 28.34
CA LYS A 359 24.39 10.83 28.09
C LYS A 359 22.95 10.51 27.73
N VAL A 360 21.99 11.44 27.90
CA VAL A 360 20.59 11.21 27.50
C VAL A 360 20.47 10.81 26.03
N GLY A 361 21.39 11.29 25.18
CA GLY A 361 21.45 10.92 23.77
C GLY A 361 21.98 9.49 23.50
N LEU A 362 22.63 8.88 24.48
CA LEU A 362 23.11 7.50 24.48
C LEU A 362 22.07 6.51 25.01
N ILE A 363 20.98 6.98 25.63
CA ILE A 363 19.91 6.13 26.14
C ILE A 363 18.98 5.72 25.00
N GLY A 364 18.74 4.41 24.88
CA GLY A 364 17.84 3.80 23.89
C GLY A 364 16.39 4.24 24.06
N GLN A 365 15.76 4.63 22.96
CA GLN A 365 14.33 4.95 22.87
C GLN A 365 13.76 4.37 21.57
N PRO A 366 12.51 3.87 21.55
CA PRO A 366 11.91 3.33 20.35
C PRO A 366 11.92 4.35 19.21
N ASP A 367 12.43 3.94 18.04
CA ASP A 367 12.49 4.78 16.84
C ASP A 367 11.12 5.01 16.17
N LEU A 368 10.05 4.54 16.81
CA LEU A 368 8.64 4.75 16.47
C LEU A 368 8.19 6.21 16.70
N PHE A 369 8.84 6.94 17.62
CA PHE A 369 8.40 8.29 18.00
C PHE A 369 9.05 9.36 17.12
N ASP A 370 8.26 10.33 16.68
CA ASP A 370 8.77 11.48 15.95
C ASP A 370 9.40 12.53 16.86
N LYS A 371 10.33 13.30 16.28
CA LYS A 371 10.99 14.41 16.97
C LYS A 371 10.06 15.62 17.01
N THR A 372 9.79 16.13 18.20
CA THR A 372 8.97 17.34 18.39
C THR A 372 9.68 18.33 19.31
N SER A 373 9.72 19.60 18.92
CA SER A 373 10.19 20.67 19.81
C SER A 373 9.16 20.93 20.91
N SER A 374 9.59 20.93 22.17
CA SER A 374 8.71 21.19 23.31
C SER A 374 9.35 22.13 24.35
N HIS A 375 8.51 22.66 25.23
CA HIS A 375 8.92 23.44 26.39
C HIS A 375 8.63 22.62 27.64
N GLN A 376 9.61 22.43 28.51
CA GLN A 376 9.48 21.62 29.72
C GLN A 376 9.54 22.49 30.97
N PHE A 377 8.52 22.38 31.80
CA PHE A 377 8.43 23.02 33.10
C PHE A 377 8.78 22.00 34.16
N LYS A 378 9.69 22.33 35.08
CA LYS A 378 10.18 21.41 36.12
C LYS A 378 10.01 22.05 37.49
N LEU A 379 9.41 21.31 38.41
CA LEU A 379 9.40 21.62 39.82
C LEU A 379 10.25 20.58 40.53
N ASN A 380 11.38 21.01 41.09
CA ASN A 380 12.29 20.15 41.82
C ASN A 380 12.18 20.45 43.32
N ALA A 381 12.05 19.39 44.12
CA ALA A 381 12.06 19.42 45.56
C ALA A 381 13.18 18.51 46.07
N GLN A 382 14.18 19.09 46.71
CA GLN A 382 15.18 18.33 47.44
C GLN A 382 14.56 17.83 48.75
N ILE A 383 14.48 16.51 48.93
CA ILE A 383 13.92 15.88 50.14
C ILE A 383 15.01 15.75 51.21
N SER A 384 16.24 15.47 50.78
CA SER A 384 17.45 15.46 51.61
C SER A 384 18.70 15.72 50.77
N GLY A 385 19.88 15.83 51.39
CA GLY A 385 21.14 15.94 50.65
C GLY A 385 21.40 14.80 49.63
N GLN A 386 20.72 13.66 49.77
CA GLN A 386 20.90 12.48 48.92
C GLN A 386 19.65 12.12 48.10
N LEU A 387 18.50 12.77 48.30
CA LEU A 387 17.24 12.41 47.67
C LEU A 387 16.55 13.64 47.09
N SER A 388 16.18 13.58 45.81
CA SER A 388 15.43 14.62 45.13
C SER A 388 14.23 14.05 44.39
N PHE A 389 13.17 14.84 44.37
CA PHE A 389 11.94 14.56 43.65
C PHE A 389 11.67 15.69 42.68
N GLU A 390 11.41 15.36 41.42
CA GLU A 390 11.14 16.33 40.37
C GLU A 390 9.85 15.96 39.65
N THR A 391 8.93 16.90 39.53
CA THR A 391 7.78 16.78 38.64
C THR A 391 7.99 17.66 37.43
N PHE A 392 7.53 17.23 36.26
CA PHE A 392 7.62 18.02 35.05
C PHE A 392 6.36 17.91 34.19
N PHE A 393 6.13 18.92 33.36
CA PHE A 393 5.16 18.87 32.27
C PHE A 393 5.72 19.55 31.01
N GLN A 394 5.18 19.19 29.85
CA GLN A 394 5.69 19.57 28.53
C GLN A 394 4.61 20.11 27.63
N LEU A 395 4.89 21.25 27.02
CA LEU A 395 4.04 21.86 26.00
C LEU A 395 4.75 21.77 24.65
N THR A 396 4.11 21.18 23.64
CA THR A 396 4.63 21.20 22.27
C THR A 396 4.32 22.51 21.58
N ASN A 397 5.20 22.94 20.66
CA ASN A 397 5.04 24.19 19.92
C ASN A 397 3.97 24.13 18.80
N GLN A 398 2.97 23.26 18.94
CA GLN A 398 1.80 23.20 18.07
C GLN A 398 0.91 24.41 18.38
N THR A 399 0.24 24.97 17.37
CA THR A 399 -0.56 26.21 17.45
C THR A 399 -1.73 26.18 18.44
N ASP A 400 -1.99 25.06 19.11
CA ASP A 400 -3.08 24.85 20.06
C ASP A 400 -2.65 24.83 21.54
N GLY A 401 -1.34 24.86 21.85
CA GLY A 401 -0.85 24.81 23.23
C GLY A 401 -1.17 23.51 23.97
N SER A 402 -1.37 22.40 23.25
CA SER A 402 -1.72 21.08 23.81
C SER A 402 -0.63 20.52 24.74
N ASP A 403 -1.06 19.92 25.88
CA ASP A 403 -0.19 19.16 26.78
C ASP A 403 0.35 17.92 26.05
N SER A 404 1.67 17.90 25.87
CA SER A 404 2.38 16.82 25.19
C SER A 404 2.90 15.76 26.16
N GLY A 405 2.88 16.03 27.47
CA GLY A 405 3.19 15.04 28.49
C GLY A 405 3.64 15.60 29.83
N HIS A 406 3.52 14.78 30.86
CA HIS A 406 3.92 15.08 32.22
C HIS A 406 4.51 13.85 32.90
N GLY A 407 5.24 14.06 33.99
CA GLY A 407 5.86 12.98 34.72
C GLY A 407 6.48 13.39 36.03
N ALA A 408 6.97 12.39 36.73
CA ALA A 408 7.67 12.54 37.99
C ALA A 408 8.93 11.67 37.98
N THR A 409 9.96 12.19 38.62
CA THR A 409 11.28 11.61 38.70
C THR A 409 11.72 11.58 40.15
N LEU A 410 12.24 10.44 40.57
CA LEU A 410 12.94 10.27 41.83
C LEU A 410 14.42 10.03 41.53
N SER A 411 15.30 10.85 42.10
CA SER A 411 16.75 10.67 42.00
C SER A 411 17.37 10.49 43.38
N MET A 412 18.23 9.50 43.52
CA MET A 412 18.87 9.16 44.80
C MET A 412 20.37 8.94 44.64
N GLN A 413 21.16 9.60 45.47
CA GLN A 413 22.56 9.29 45.70
C GLN A 413 22.64 8.18 46.74
N ALA A 414 22.60 6.92 46.29
CA ALA A 414 22.56 5.74 47.16
C ALA A 414 23.86 5.55 47.95
N THR A 415 25.01 5.82 47.32
CA THR A 415 26.35 5.83 47.93
C THR A 415 27.16 6.95 47.28
N PRO A 416 28.36 7.33 47.77
CA PRO A 416 29.21 8.32 47.09
C PRO A 416 29.51 7.99 45.62
N HIS A 417 29.42 6.71 45.24
CA HIS A 417 29.74 6.20 43.91
C HIS A 417 28.53 5.71 43.13
N LEU A 418 27.32 5.75 43.68
CA LEU A 418 26.12 5.21 43.02
C LEU A 418 24.97 6.21 43.04
N LYS A 419 24.49 6.56 41.85
CA LYS A 419 23.29 7.35 41.63
C LYS A 419 22.23 6.49 40.97
N LEU A 420 21.01 6.56 41.49
CA LEU A 420 19.84 5.87 40.98
C LEU A 420 18.80 6.90 40.55
N HIS A 421 18.01 6.55 39.54
CA HIS A 421 16.99 7.40 38.97
C HIS A 421 15.80 6.56 38.51
N ALA A 422 14.60 6.98 38.88
CA ALA A 422 13.37 6.37 38.39
C ALA A 422 12.45 7.46 37.87
N THR A 423 11.89 7.28 36.67
CA THR A 423 10.92 8.20 36.10
C THR A 423 9.66 7.45 35.70
N ILE A 424 8.52 8.05 36.02
CA ILE A 424 7.23 7.70 35.44
C ILE A 424 6.71 8.90 34.66
N SER A 425 6.28 8.69 33.42
CA SER A 425 5.77 9.76 32.57
C SER A 425 4.66 9.28 31.64
N ARG A 426 3.83 10.23 31.24
CA ARG A 426 2.70 10.05 30.32
C ARG A 426 2.76 11.15 29.27
N TRP A 427 2.62 10.79 28.00
CA TRP A 427 2.88 11.72 26.91
C TRP A 427 2.20 11.32 25.60
N ALA A 428 2.10 12.28 24.69
CA ALA A 428 1.46 12.17 23.39
C ALA A 428 2.39 12.72 22.30
N LEU A 429 3.18 11.85 21.69
CA LEU A 429 3.98 12.20 20.51
C LEU A 429 3.44 11.48 19.27
N PRO A 430 3.60 12.07 18.08
CA PRO A 430 3.30 11.39 16.83
C PRO A 430 4.13 10.11 16.68
N LEU A 431 3.51 9.10 16.07
CA LEU A 431 4.10 7.80 15.81
C LEU A 431 4.27 7.56 14.31
N LYS A 432 5.41 6.99 13.95
CA LYS A 432 5.74 6.51 12.60
C LYS A 432 5.09 5.14 12.33
N LEU A 433 3.76 5.13 12.23
CA LEU A 433 2.95 3.93 11.91
C LEU A 433 2.39 3.95 10.49
N ILE A 434 2.82 4.90 9.66
CA ILE A 434 2.27 5.08 8.32
C ILE A 434 2.95 4.12 7.32
N THR A 435 2.12 3.47 6.51
CA THR A 435 2.56 2.58 5.43
C THR A 435 2.91 3.36 4.16
N THR A 436 2.27 4.51 3.93
CA THR A 436 2.31 5.33 2.72
C THR A 436 3.18 6.58 2.92
N GLY A 437 4.29 6.75 2.21
CA GLY A 437 5.23 7.87 2.43
C GLY A 437 4.61 9.27 2.35
N SER A 438 4.19 9.82 3.50
CA SER A 438 4.23 11.22 3.97
C SER A 438 3.11 11.44 5.00
N GLY A 439 3.51 11.55 6.27
CA GLY A 439 2.63 11.82 7.41
C GLY A 439 3.00 11.01 8.63
N ASN A 440 2.59 11.49 9.81
CA ASN A 440 2.74 10.79 11.08
C ASN A 440 1.34 10.47 11.61
N VAL A 441 1.13 9.29 12.19
CA VAL A 441 -0.12 9.04 12.92
C VAL A 441 0.04 9.71 14.26
N THR A 442 -0.64 10.83 14.43
CA THR A 442 -0.77 11.42 15.77
C THR A 442 -1.76 10.54 16.53
N ALA A 443 -1.24 9.65 17.38
CA ALA A 443 -2.07 8.95 18.36
C ALA A 443 -2.38 9.96 19.49
N PRO A 444 -3.64 10.42 19.65
CA PRO A 444 -3.97 11.36 20.69
C PRO A 444 -3.86 10.65 22.05
N GLY A 445 -2.90 11.08 22.87
CA GLY A 445 -2.74 10.62 24.23
C GLY A 445 -2.03 9.27 24.40
N LEU A 446 -1.09 9.26 25.36
CA LEU A 446 -0.94 8.19 26.36
C LEU A 446 0.08 7.06 26.21
N SER A 447 1.26 7.31 25.64
CA SER A 447 2.39 6.45 26.03
C SER A 447 2.68 6.64 27.52
N THR A 448 2.57 5.58 28.32
CA THR A 448 3.02 5.59 29.72
C THR A 448 4.39 4.93 29.79
N THR A 449 5.40 5.72 30.14
CA THR A 449 6.78 5.26 30.27
C THR A 449 7.15 5.12 31.74
N VAL A 450 7.76 3.98 32.06
CA VAL A 450 8.46 3.78 33.33
C VAL A 450 9.91 3.48 33.01
N SER A 451 10.84 4.26 33.55
CA SER A 451 12.27 4.06 33.35
C SER A 451 13.03 4.00 34.66
N PHE A 452 14.08 3.19 34.67
CA PHE A 452 15.03 3.06 35.75
C PHE A 452 16.44 3.24 35.20
N GLY A 453 17.19 4.12 35.84
CA GLY A 453 18.54 4.50 35.47
C GLY A 453 19.50 4.33 36.64
N LEU A 454 20.73 3.97 36.33
CA LEU A 454 21.84 3.97 37.27
C LEU A 454 23.09 4.59 36.65
N ARG A 455 23.87 5.24 37.50
CA ARG A 455 25.24 5.70 37.21
C ARG A 455 26.14 5.28 38.36
N HIS A 456 27.16 4.51 38.07
CA HIS A 456 28.12 4.01 39.05
C HIS A 456 29.53 4.51 38.71
N GLN A 457 30.08 5.35 39.59
CA GLN A 457 31.44 5.84 39.47
C GLN A 457 32.42 4.77 39.97
N TYR A 458 33.03 4.02 39.05
CA TYR A 458 33.98 2.96 39.39
C TYR A 458 35.36 3.52 39.77
N ARG A 459 35.82 4.53 39.02
CA ARG A 459 37.06 5.31 39.26
C ARG A 459 36.81 6.75 38.83
N GLU A 460 37.68 7.70 39.18
CA GLU A 460 37.52 9.12 38.79
C GLU A 460 37.33 9.33 37.28
N ASN A 461 37.92 8.46 36.45
CA ASN A 461 37.86 8.52 34.99
C ASN A 461 36.96 7.44 34.35
N ILE A 462 36.25 6.62 35.12
CA ILE A 462 35.41 5.52 34.60
C ILE A 462 34.03 5.54 35.29
N GLU A 463 32.98 5.73 34.51
CA GLU A 463 31.58 5.65 34.95
C GLU A 463 30.84 4.55 34.19
N ILE A 464 30.14 3.67 34.90
CA ILE A 464 29.22 2.70 34.32
C ILE A 464 27.82 3.31 34.36
N PHE A 465 27.07 3.22 33.27
CA PHE A 465 25.69 3.66 33.22
C PHE A 465 24.78 2.58 32.64
N ALA A 466 23.57 2.46 33.19
CA ALA A 466 22.57 1.56 32.63
C ALA A 466 21.17 2.13 32.75
N ASN A 467 20.34 1.91 31.73
CA ASN A 467 18.95 2.31 31.71
C ASN A 467 18.08 1.16 31.22
N MET A 468 16.90 1.02 31.82
CA MET A 468 15.81 0.22 31.28
C MET A 468 14.55 1.08 31.23
N ALA A 469 13.80 1.00 30.15
CA ALA A 469 12.53 1.68 30.03
C ALA A 469 11.46 0.76 29.43
N ARG A 470 10.23 0.89 29.93
CA ARG A 470 9.03 0.24 29.43
C ARG A 470 8.06 1.31 28.96
N TYR A 471 7.59 1.19 27.74
CA TYR A 471 6.64 2.09 27.09
C TYR A 471 5.35 1.31 26.85
N ASN A 472 4.27 1.68 27.53
CA ASN A 472 2.95 1.11 27.28
C ASN A 472 2.21 2.11 26.39
N LEU A 473 1.98 1.74 25.14
CA LEU A 473 1.32 2.58 24.14
C LEU A 473 -0.19 2.40 24.24
N ALA A 474 -0.91 3.49 24.00
CA ALA A 474 -2.36 3.45 23.87
C ALA A 474 -2.78 2.66 22.62
N ASP A 475 -4.03 2.18 22.62
CA ASP A 475 -4.61 1.49 21.48
C ASP A 475 -4.82 2.47 20.32
N ILE A 476 -4.43 2.05 19.13
CA ILE A 476 -4.54 2.82 17.89
C ILE A 476 -5.31 1.97 16.90
N ASN A 477 -6.42 2.51 16.41
CA ASN A 477 -7.20 1.83 15.39
C ASN A 477 -6.44 1.81 14.05
N PRO A 478 -6.38 0.66 13.36
CA PRO A 478 -5.75 0.58 12.06
C PRO A 478 -6.61 1.31 11.01
N THR A 479 -5.95 1.90 10.02
CA THR A 479 -6.59 2.46 8.82
C THR A 479 -5.97 1.83 7.57
N PRO A 480 -6.56 1.98 6.38
CA PRO A 480 -5.90 1.56 5.13
C PRO A 480 -4.54 2.24 4.88
N GLN A 481 -4.22 3.32 5.61
CA GLN A 481 -2.99 4.10 5.46
C GLN A 481 -1.99 3.86 6.61
N SER A 482 -2.46 3.31 7.74
CA SER A 482 -1.65 3.17 8.94
C SER A 482 -1.90 1.88 9.71
N PHE A 483 -0.83 1.35 10.29
CA PHE A 483 -0.94 0.27 11.25
C PHE A 483 -1.70 0.70 12.50
N GLY A 484 -2.44 -0.25 13.07
CA GLY A 484 -3.03 -0.18 14.38
C GLY A 484 -2.19 -0.94 15.40
N LEU A 485 -2.30 -0.52 16.65
CA LEU A 485 -1.65 -1.14 17.79
C LEU A 485 -2.69 -1.44 18.85
N THR A 486 -2.61 -2.59 19.51
CA THR A 486 -3.47 -2.92 20.65
C THR A 486 -2.63 -3.46 21.80
N SER A 487 -2.76 -2.85 22.97
CA SER A 487 -2.00 -3.18 24.18
C SER A 487 -0.48 -3.28 23.94
N ALA A 488 0.04 -2.42 23.07
CA ALA A 488 1.41 -2.49 22.61
C ALA A 488 2.40 -2.06 23.70
N VAL A 489 3.38 -2.90 23.98
CA VAL A 489 4.43 -2.63 24.96
C VAL A 489 5.77 -2.67 24.25
N TYR A 490 6.49 -1.55 24.30
CA TYR A 490 7.89 -1.47 23.88
C TYR A 490 8.80 -1.48 25.11
N ARG A 491 10.01 -2.02 24.94
CA ARG A 491 11.08 -1.97 25.94
C ARG A 491 12.37 -1.50 25.31
N SER A 492 13.13 -0.71 26.06
CA SER A 492 14.50 -0.36 25.73
C SER A 492 15.44 -0.68 26.89
N HIS A 493 16.66 -1.05 26.54
CA HIS A 493 17.73 -1.37 27.49
C HIS A 493 19.01 -0.73 26.99
N THR A 494 19.79 -0.14 27.89
CA THR A 494 21.10 0.44 27.56
C THR A 494 22.05 0.10 28.70
N LEU A 495 23.24 -0.37 28.36
CA LEU A 495 24.35 -0.56 29.28
C LEU A 495 25.60 -0.01 28.63
N GLY A 496 26.30 0.89 29.30
CA GLY A 496 27.52 1.47 28.77
C GLY A 496 28.53 1.83 29.84
N VAL A 497 29.74 2.11 29.38
CA VAL A 497 30.86 2.58 30.17
C VAL A 497 31.37 3.85 29.50
N GLU A 498 31.47 4.92 30.28
CA GLU A 498 32.11 6.17 29.90
C GLU A 498 33.53 6.25 30.47
N LEU A 499 34.48 6.58 29.61
CA LEU A 499 35.85 6.92 29.94
C LEU A 499 36.02 8.43 29.79
N LEU A 500 36.50 9.07 30.86
CA LEU A 500 36.75 10.51 30.91
C LEU A 500 38.26 10.77 30.83
N ALA A 501 38.70 11.51 29.82
CA ALA A 501 40.09 11.94 29.70
C ALA A 501 40.33 13.23 30.49
N HIS A 502 41.57 13.48 30.91
CA HIS A 502 41.94 14.65 31.72
C HIS A 502 41.69 16.00 31.02
N ASN A 503 41.53 16.01 29.69
CA ASN A 503 41.32 17.22 28.88
C ASN A 503 39.83 17.44 28.51
N GLY A 504 38.89 16.74 29.18
CA GLY A 504 37.45 16.87 28.92
C GLY A 504 36.94 16.06 27.72
N HIS A 505 37.80 15.27 27.06
CA HIS A 505 37.35 14.30 26.07
C HIS A 505 36.60 13.15 26.77
N ARG A 506 35.51 12.69 26.15
CA ARG A 506 34.72 11.56 26.66
C ARG A 506 34.60 10.49 25.60
N LEU A 507 34.65 9.24 26.01
CA LEU A 507 34.38 8.07 25.17
C LEU A 507 33.40 7.17 25.90
N SER A 508 32.22 6.95 25.33
CA SER A 508 31.26 5.97 25.82
C SER A 508 31.17 4.80 24.86
N VAL A 509 31.24 3.59 25.40
CA VAL A 509 30.99 2.35 24.65
C VAL A 509 29.95 1.52 25.37
N GLY A 510 29.11 0.80 24.64
CA GLY A 510 28.07 0.01 25.27
C GLY A 510 27.23 -0.81 24.31
N VAL A 511 26.21 -1.43 24.87
CA VAL A 511 25.17 -2.18 24.16
C VAL A 511 23.81 -1.58 24.48
N SER A 512 22.92 -1.56 23.49
CA SER A 512 21.57 -1.08 23.67
C SER A 512 20.57 -1.85 22.82
N ASP A 513 19.41 -2.17 23.38
CA ASP A 513 18.18 -2.32 22.59
C ASP A 513 17.53 -0.94 22.53
N PRO A 514 17.53 -0.26 21.37
CA PRO A 514 16.95 1.07 21.27
C PRO A 514 15.45 1.04 21.54
N GLY A 515 14.74 -0.05 21.24
CA GLY A 515 13.31 -0.14 21.53
C GLY A 515 12.62 -1.21 20.70
N SER A 516 12.26 -2.31 21.35
CA SER A 516 11.57 -3.45 20.72
C SER A 516 10.17 -3.65 21.29
N MET A 517 9.24 -4.05 20.43
CA MET A 517 7.90 -4.46 20.84
C MET A 517 7.94 -5.86 21.45
N VAL A 518 7.48 -5.99 22.70
CA VAL A 518 7.55 -7.24 23.49
C VAL A 518 6.19 -7.79 23.88
N ALA A 519 5.12 -7.02 23.70
CA ALA A 519 3.75 -7.46 23.93
C ALA A 519 2.76 -6.60 23.13
N GLY A 520 1.54 -7.11 22.96
CA GLY A 520 0.45 -6.47 22.23
C GLY A 520 0.13 -7.16 20.92
N GLU A 521 -0.55 -6.43 20.05
CA GLU A 521 -0.96 -6.84 18.70
C GLU A 521 -0.69 -5.71 17.70
N LEU A 522 -0.12 -6.05 16.54
CA LEU A 522 -0.02 -5.16 15.39
C LEU A 522 -1.16 -5.51 14.43
N THR A 523 -1.95 -4.53 14.00
CA THR A 523 -3.05 -4.75 13.05
C THR A 523 -2.87 -3.94 11.78
N LEU A 524 -3.11 -4.53 10.61
CA LEU A 524 -3.18 -3.85 9.32
C LEU A 524 -4.60 -3.99 8.74
N MET A 525 -5.11 -2.93 8.10
CA MET A 525 -6.28 -3.03 7.23
C MET A 525 -5.82 -3.50 5.84
N ALA A 526 -6.07 -4.77 5.51
CA ALA A 526 -5.77 -5.33 4.19
C ALA A 526 -7.03 -5.33 3.32
N ALA A 527 -6.90 -4.94 2.05
CA ALA A 527 -8.00 -5.05 1.12
C ALA A 527 -8.37 -6.54 0.90
N THR A 528 -9.67 -6.84 0.89
CA THR A 528 -10.21 -8.18 0.58
C THR A 528 -10.88 -8.24 -0.78
N GLY A 529 -11.09 -7.09 -1.41
CA GLY A 529 -11.70 -6.99 -2.73
C GLY A 529 -12.31 -5.61 -2.94
N ARG A 530 -13.02 -5.46 -4.06
CA ARG A 530 -13.78 -4.25 -4.38
C ARG A 530 -15.10 -4.61 -5.06
N SER A 531 -16.06 -3.70 -4.99
CA SER A 531 -17.25 -3.73 -5.82
C SER A 531 -16.93 -3.23 -7.24
N PRO A 532 -17.75 -3.54 -8.26
CA PRO A 532 -17.54 -3.09 -9.64
C PRO A 532 -17.42 -1.57 -9.82
N ASP A 533 -18.13 -0.80 -8.99
CA ASP A 533 -18.10 0.67 -8.91
C ASP A 533 -16.83 1.24 -8.24
N GLY A 534 -15.95 0.37 -7.75
CA GLY A 534 -14.68 0.73 -7.11
C GLY A 534 -14.73 0.80 -5.59
N ALA A 535 -15.89 0.61 -4.95
CA ALA A 535 -15.98 0.63 -3.49
C ALA A 535 -15.12 -0.49 -2.86
N MET A 536 -14.25 -0.11 -1.92
CA MET A 536 -13.24 -0.99 -1.34
C MET A 536 -13.76 -1.74 -0.12
N HIS A 537 -13.40 -3.02 -0.02
CA HIS A 537 -13.66 -3.86 1.16
C HIS A 537 -12.34 -4.18 1.86
N TYR A 538 -12.30 -4.05 3.18
CA TYR A 538 -11.11 -4.26 3.99
C TYR A 538 -11.39 -5.22 5.15
N ALA A 539 -10.37 -6.00 5.53
CA ALA A 539 -10.36 -6.81 6.73
C ALA A 539 -9.12 -6.55 7.58
N LYS A 540 -9.26 -6.75 8.89
CA LYS A 540 -8.16 -6.64 9.84
C LYS A 540 -7.30 -7.89 9.77
N LYS A 541 -6.02 -7.73 9.40
CA LYS A 541 -4.98 -8.72 9.64
C LYS A 541 -4.26 -8.40 10.93
N ARG A 542 -4.15 -9.38 11.83
CA ARG A 542 -3.62 -9.21 13.19
C ARG A 542 -2.39 -10.07 13.36
N TYR A 543 -1.32 -9.47 13.89
CA TYR A 543 -0.06 -10.14 14.14
C TYR A 543 0.29 -10.03 15.62
N SER A 544 0.58 -11.19 16.22
CA SER A 544 0.92 -11.34 17.64
C SER A 544 2.09 -12.32 17.80
N GLY A 545 2.44 -12.67 19.04
CA GLY A 545 3.58 -13.56 19.28
C GLY A 545 4.90 -12.83 19.53
N PHE A 546 4.84 -11.63 20.14
CA PHE A 546 5.99 -10.78 20.49
C PHE A 546 6.89 -11.33 21.62
N LYS A 547 6.90 -12.65 21.85
CA LYS A 547 7.86 -13.28 22.76
C LYS A 547 9.20 -13.35 22.05
N THR A 548 10.10 -12.42 22.36
CA THR A 548 11.51 -12.54 21.99
C THR A 548 12.09 -13.79 22.68
N SER A 549 12.28 -14.89 21.95
CA SER A 549 13.14 -15.98 22.45
C SER A 549 14.59 -15.52 22.56
N ASP A 550 14.98 -14.55 21.73
CA ASP A 550 16.36 -14.09 21.60
C ASP A 550 16.48 -12.61 21.94
N TYR A 551 16.97 -12.33 23.15
CA TYR A 551 17.24 -10.97 23.66
C TYR A 551 18.24 -10.17 22.78
N LEU A 552 18.96 -10.85 21.88
CA LEU A 552 20.03 -10.26 21.07
C LEU A 552 19.53 -9.63 19.75
N GLU A 553 18.33 -9.98 19.29
CA GLU A 553 17.89 -9.73 17.91
C GLU A 553 17.89 -8.24 17.52
N ASN A 554 17.58 -7.36 18.49
CA ASN A 554 17.53 -5.92 18.29
C ASN A 554 18.65 -5.15 18.97
N MET A 555 19.58 -5.85 19.64
CA MET A 555 20.71 -5.19 20.30
C MET A 555 21.66 -4.58 19.27
N VAL A 556 22.14 -3.38 19.61
CA VAL A 556 23.19 -2.66 18.90
C VAL A 556 24.37 -2.45 19.83
N PHE A 557 25.58 -2.56 19.30
CA PHE A 557 26.77 -2.01 19.91
C PHE A 557 26.87 -0.52 19.53
N PHE A 558 27.20 0.33 20.49
CA PHE A 558 27.47 1.74 20.22
C PHE A 558 28.83 2.15 20.79
N ALA A 559 29.49 3.07 20.08
CA ALA A 559 30.66 3.79 20.54
C ALA A 559 30.49 5.27 20.19
N SER A 560 30.57 6.15 21.16
CA SER A 560 30.41 7.60 20.97
C SER A 560 31.54 8.33 21.67
N ALA A 561 32.25 9.18 20.93
CA ALA A 561 33.29 10.05 21.45
C ALA A 561 32.84 11.50 21.34
N SER A 562 33.10 12.29 22.40
CA SER A 562 32.88 13.74 22.43
C SER A 562 34.22 14.43 22.63
N LEU A 563 34.63 15.19 21.61
CA LEU A 563 35.94 15.84 21.52
C LEU A 563 35.77 17.36 21.58
N PRO A 564 36.02 18.01 22.72
CA PRO A 564 36.16 19.47 22.75
C PRO A 564 37.36 19.89 21.88
N ILE A 565 37.14 20.82 20.95
CA ILE A 565 38.16 21.31 19.99
C ILE A 565 38.75 22.64 20.45
N GLU A 566 37.91 23.61 20.83
CA GLU A 566 38.33 24.91 21.33
C GLU A 566 37.44 25.35 22.48
N ARG A 567 38.06 25.94 23.51
CA ARG A 567 37.38 26.60 24.64
C ARG A 567 37.99 28.00 24.80
N THR A 568 37.55 28.95 23.99
CA THR A 568 37.99 30.34 24.03
C THR A 568 36.88 31.21 24.63
N GLY A 569 37.08 31.68 25.87
CA GLY A 569 36.07 32.49 26.58
C GLY A 569 34.80 31.72 26.92
N ARG A 570 33.63 32.21 26.48
CA ARG A 570 32.31 31.57 26.71
C ARG A 570 31.95 30.52 25.67
N SER A 571 32.71 30.43 24.57
CA SER A 571 32.36 29.61 23.43
C SER A 571 33.08 28.26 23.47
N GLN A 572 32.34 27.19 23.16
CA GLN A 572 32.83 25.81 23.17
C GLN A 572 32.45 25.10 21.86
N LEU A 573 33.45 24.63 21.14
CA LEU A 573 33.27 23.74 19.99
C LEU A 573 33.51 22.29 20.43
N SER A 574 32.59 21.40 20.08
CA SER A 574 32.70 19.96 20.31
C SER A 574 32.36 19.18 19.04
N LEU A 575 33.14 18.14 18.79
CA LEU A 575 32.88 17.15 17.75
C LEU A 575 32.47 15.83 18.40
N ASP A 576 31.26 15.38 18.09
CA ASP A 576 30.78 14.06 18.49
C ASP A 576 30.85 13.10 17.29
N ILE A 577 31.56 11.99 17.48
CA ILE A 577 31.67 10.90 16.51
C ILE A 577 31.01 9.68 17.13
N SER A 578 30.06 9.08 16.44
CA SER A 578 29.33 7.92 16.95
C SER A 578 29.24 6.81 15.92
N LEU A 579 29.45 5.58 16.37
CA LEU A 579 29.38 4.35 15.60
C LEU A 579 28.32 3.46 16.23
N GLN A 580 27.46 2.86 15.41
CA GLN A 580 26.46 1.91 15.85
C GLN A 580 26.39 0.73 14.90
N SER A 581 26.43 -0.50 15.43
CA SER A 581 26.37 -1.73 14.62
C SER A 581 25.44 -2.75 15.26
N GLY A 582 24.73 -3.53 14.43
CA GLY A 582 23.86 -4.62 14.88
C GLY A 582 24.63 -5.91 15.17
N PHE A 583 24.16 -6.74 16.10
CA PHE A 583 24.85 -7.98 16.50
C PHE A 583 24.65 -9.18 15.56
N ASP A 584 23.52 -9.28 14.85
CA ASP A 584 23.08 -10.57 14.29
C ASP A 584 22.44 -10.50 12.88
N GLN A 585 22.74 -9.46 12.10
CA GLN A 585 22.26 -9.41 10.71
C GLN A 585 23.45 -9.26 9.77
N GLN A 586 23.68 -10.30 8.95
CA GLN A 586 24.74 -10.35 7.93
C GLN A 586 24.73 -9.15 6.96
N ASP A 587 23.65 -8.36 6.94
CA ASP A 587 23.47 -7.17 6.11
C ASP A 587 23.05 -5.90 6.88
N ALA A 588 23.13 -5.86 8.22
CA ALA A 588 22.85 -4.61 8.96
C ALA A 588 24.01 -3.61 8.77
N PRO A 589 23.80 -2.46 8.13
CA PRO A 589 24.86 -1.50 7.88
C PRO A 589 25.35 -0.92 9.20
N THR A 590 26.67 -0.90 9.40
CA THR A 590 27.29 -0.08 10.43
C THR A 590 26.93 1.38 10.15
N GLN A 591 26.25 2.01 11.10
CA GLN A 591 25.85 3.41 11.00
C GLN A 591 26.89 4.29 11.65
N LEU A 592 27.26 5.35 10.94
CA LEU A 592 28.21 6.34 11.38
C LEU A 592 27.49 7.68 11.52
N GLY A 593 27.49 8.23 12.73
CA GLY A 593 26.91 9.50 13.07
C GLY A 593 28.00 10.52 13.37
N PHE A 594 27.95 11.66 12.68
CA PHE A 594 28.75 12.83 13.01
C PHE A 594 27.86 13.96 13.51
N LYS A 595 28.30 14.68 14.53
CA LYS A 595 27.65 15.90 15.00
C LYS A 595 28.71 16.89 15.43
N MET A 596 28.66 18.08 14.86
CA MET A 596 29.46 19.21 15.34
C MET A 596 28.52 20.12 16.12
N SER A 597 28.86 20.41 17.37
CA SER A 597 28.09 21.29 18.24
C SER A 597 28.94 22.49 18.61
N TYR A 598 28.45 23.70 18.32
CA TYR A 598 29.07 24.96 18.71
C TYR A 598 28.14 25.69 19.68
N VAL A 599 28.63 25.98 20.88
CA VAL A 599 27.90 26.73 21.91
C VAL A 599 28.58 28.09 22.05
N PHE A 600 27.82 29.18 21.87
CA PHE A 600 28.32 30.55 21.94
C PHE A 600 28.49 31.05 23.37
#